data_AF-A0A848NN08-F1
#
_entry.id   AF-A0A848NN08-F1
#
_cell.length_a   1.000
_cell.length_b   1.000
_cell.length_c   1.000
_cell.angle_alpha   90.00
_cell.angle_beta   90.00
_cell.angle_gamma   90.00
#
_symmetry.space_group_name_H-M   'P 1'
#
loop_
_entity.id
_entity.type
_entity.pdbx_description
1 polymer ?
#
loop_
_entity_poly.entity_id
_entity_poly.type
_entity_poly.pdbx_seq_one_letter_code
_entity_poly.pdbx_strand_id
1 'polypeptide(L)'
;FDGRDDSGPLSAMEFYWAEIGARHLPALKQALEQQASQAADPVLAKALAAGAVSPQERDAFRAAIASQPDYAQEHIKSLPFFSQPVARWSFQRERGKARRTQADYGTVMDLSGVTGREALTLVWHGGADTTVTRHFRLTSCMVGVTCFPDPHFEYDRQRIEHTDAALDRYLDALARRLQALTEADADRMMQAYFDAYARGRATATASAAPTVAAATLPQTSVSGIRLPADESDLRRYDNDSWRLLALPDGSLLVSGAATQRFVPRTTPAAAEGAPRSGQNAVTAVDREAAAGFGLAGALKITADGQVWAQGLREDGARTLLAWRPGQRGVVVHPLGARFPDRYIDDWTLPAAGGVALRVGDELYTVTPQGRWSQRSWNGALRRDAVDTLEHALPWVPSDAIQFGDGLFWAADRDGYGIDPGGARVVASFPTATPKLLFGSRRGEWAMAVAETPDGRRLRAIDLRTGLARFDLETPAVYYTSAAARSAHGRLLAVSGADSTVIVLDMTQGRLLANLRVPKEYSVSALAFSWAGDRLWIYARPVGNNDVAQLIAWDVPAGAVDPARGRDLPDQIRCDYSMACR
;
A
#
# COMPACT_ATOMS: atom_id res chain seq x y z
N PHE A 1 46.26 14.67 22.54
CA PHE A 1 45.28 14.55 21.45
C PHE A 1 46.10 14.26 20.23
N ASP A 2 45.81 13.15 19.58
CA ASP A 2 46.41 12.79 18.29
C ASP A 2 45.53 13.46 17.24
N GLY A 3 46.13 14.41 16.51
CA GLY A 3 45.48 15.15 15.45
C GLY A 3 45.72 14.48 14.11
N ARG A 4 44.71 14.54 13.24
CA ARG A 4 44.79 14.06 11.86
C ARG A 4 44.23 15.12 10.92
N ASP A 5 44.98 15.41 9.86
CA ASP A 5 44.47 16.21 8.75
C ASP A 5 43.61 15.32 7.86
N ASP A 6 42.32 15.62 7.83
CA ASP A 6 41.30 14.93 7.05
C ASP A 6 40.72 15.85 5.96
N SER A 7 41.50 16.87 5.56
CA SER A 7 41.15 17.81 4.51
C SER A 7 41.05 17.09 3.17
N GLY A 8 40.04 17.45 2.38
CA GLY A 8 39.77 16.78 1.11
C GLY A 8 38.60 17.44 0.38
N PRO A 9 38.27 16.97 -0.82
CA PRO A 9 37.14 17.51 -1.55
C PRO A 9 35.83 17.24 -0.80
N LEU A 10 34.91 18.20 -0.82
CA LEU A 10 33.59 18.05 -0.18
C LEU A 10 32.83 16.81 -0.69
N SER A 11 33.07 16.39 -1.94
CA SER A 11 32.52 15.18 -2.54
C SER A 11 32.92 13.87 -1.87
N ALA A 12 34.00 13.86 -1.08
CA ALA A 12 34.47 12.71 -0.32
C ALA A 12 33.93 12.67 1.13
N MET A 13 33.14 13.67 1.51
CA MET A 13 32.53 13.81 2.83
C MET A 13 31.12 13.21 2.84
N GLU A 14 30.45 13.25 3.99
CA GLU A 14 29.08 12.76 4.15
C GLU A 14 28.12 13.46 3.17
N PHE A 15 27.16 12.71 2.60
CA PHE A 15 26.29 13.23 1.53
C PHE A 15 25.45 14.45 1.94
N TYR A 16 25.19 14.61 3.25
CA TYR A 16 24.43 15.73 3.84
C TYR A 16 25.04 17.11 3.56
N TRP A 17 26.33 17.20 3.20
CA TRP A 17 26.96 18.49 2.89
C TRP A 17 26.40 19.17 1.64
N ALA A 18 25.84 18.41 0.70
CA ALA A 18 25.17 18.98 -0.46
C ALA A 18 23.89 19.72 -0.09
N GLU A 19 23.13 19.20 0.87
CA GLU A 19 21.89 19.78 1.33
C GLU A 19 22.13 21.05 2.16
N ILE A 20 23.18 21.05 2.99
CA ILE A 20 23.61 22.25 3.72
C ILE A 20 24.02 23.34 2.74
N GLY A 21 24.87 23.00 1.76
CA GLY A 21 25.29 23.94 0.73
C GLY A 21 24.10 24.52 -0.05
N ALA A 22 23.19 23.67 -0.54
CA ALA A 22 22.04 24.10 -1.32
C ALA A 22 21.07 25.01 -0.54
N ARG A 23 20.94 24.83 0.78
CA ARG A 23 20.11 25.72 1.61
C ARG A 23 20.70 27.11 1.79
N HIS A 24 22.02 27.23 1.79
CA HIS A 24 22.70 28.51 2.05
C HIS A 24 23.19 29.22 0.77
N LEU A 25 23.35 28.48 -0.33
CA LEU A 25 23.89 28.99 -1.59
C LEU A 25 22.86 28.82 -2.72
N PRO A 26 22.10 29.87 -3.07
CA PRO A 26 21.09 29.80 -4.13
C PRO A 26 21.64 29.34 -5.49
N ALA A 27 22.88 29.72 -5.82
CA ALA A 27 23.53 29.30 -7.07
C ALA A 27 23.83 27.79 -7.10
N LEU A 28 24.21 27.21 -5.95
CA LEU A 28 24.44 25.77 -5.85
C LEU A 28 23.11 25.00 -5.96
N LYS A 29 22.07 25.48 -5.27
CA LYS A 29 20.72 24.92 -5.38
C LYS A 29 20.24 24.92 -6.82
N GLN A 30 20.35 26.05 -7.51
CA GLN A 30 19.95 26.17 -8.90
C GLN A 30 20.75 25.24 -9.83
N ALA A 31 22.06 25.08 -9.61
CA ALA A 31 22.89 24.17 -10.39
C ALA A 31 22.48 22.69 -10.19
N LEU A 32 22.21 22.30 -8.95
CA LEU A 32 21.72 20.96 -8.61
C LEU A 32 20.34 20.67 -9.24
N GLU A 33 19.39 21.61 -9.14
CA GLU A 33 18.06 21.50 -9.75
C GLU A 33 18.13 21.40 -11.28
N GLN A 34 18.97 22.23 -11.92
CA GLN A 34 19.17 22.19 -13.37
C GLN A 34 19.76 20.87 -13.83
N GLN A 35 20.76 20.37 -13.13
CA GLN A 35 21.39 19.10 -13.48
C GLN A 35 20.43 17.92 -13.33
N ALA A 36 19.68 17.87 -12.21
CA ALA A 36 18.68 16.82 -12.00
C ALA A 36 17.61 16.84 -13.11
N SER A 37 17.15 18.04 -13.49
CA SER A 37 16.18 18.22 -14.58
C SER A 37 16.75 17.77 -15.93
N GLN A 38 18.00 18.13 -16.25
CA GLN A 38 18.66 17.75 -17.51
C GLN A 38 18.85 16.23 -17.64
N ALA A 39 19.13 15.54 -16.52
CA ALA A 39 19.27 14.08 -16.50
C ALA A 39 17.92 13.37 -16.70
N ALA A 40 16.85 13.88 -16.10
CA ALA A 40 15.54 13.23 -16.13
C ALA A 40 14.73 13.51 -17.40
N ASP A 41 14.87 14.70 -17.98
CA ASP A 41 14.06 15.14 -19.11
C ASP A 41 14.03 14.18 -20.32
N PRO A 42 15.17 13.60 -20.76
CA PRO A 42 15.17 12.63 -21.85
C PRO A 42 14.41 11.35 -21.51
N VAL A 43 14.53 10.87 -20.27
CA VAL A 43 13.85 9.66 -19.79
C VAL A 43 12.33 9.90 -19.75
N LEU A 44 11.90 11.01 -19.15
CA LEU A 44 10.49 11.40 -19.06
C LEU A 44 9.87 11.62 -20.44
N ALA A 45 10.60 12.24 -21.37
CA ALA A 45 10.13 12.42 -22.75
C ALA A 45 9.95 11.08 -23.48
N LYS A 46 10.90 10.15 -23.33
CA LYS A 46 10.81 8.80 -23.89
C LYS A 46 9.64 8.02 -23.28
N ALA A 47 9.47 8.10 -21.97
CA ALA A 47 8.38 7.45 -21.25
C ALA A 47 7.01 7.96 -21.69
N LEU A 48 6.86 9.27 -21.89
CA LEU A 48 5.62 9.86 -22.41
C LEU A 48 5.33 9.37 -23.83
N ALA A 49 6.33 9.38 -24.72
CA ALA A 49 6.17 8.93 -26.10
C ALA A 49 5.76 7.45 -26.20
N ALA A 50 6.25 6.62 -25.27
CA ALA A 50 5.88 5.21 -25.17
C ALA A 50 4.53 4.96 -24.46
N GLY A 51 3.90 5.99 -23.91
CA GLY A 51 2.67 5.85 -23.11
C GLY A 51 2.90 5.21 -21.74
N ALA A 52 4.15 5.16 -21.26
CA ALA A 52 4.50 4.65 -19.92
C ALA A 52 4.14 5.64 -18.80
N VAL A 53 4.07 6.93 -19.12
CA VAL A 53 3.58 8.00 -18.23
C VAL A 53 2.56 8.85 -18.99
N SER A 54 1.60 9.42 -18.27
CA SER A 54 0.68 10.43 -18.81
C SER A 54 1.35 11.82 -18.88
N PRO A 55 0.81 12.78 -19.68
CA PRO A 55 1.29 14.16 -19.68
C PRO A 55 1.23 14.80 -18.28
N GLN A 56 0.17 14.52 -17.52
CA GLN A 56 -0.01 15.04 -16.16
C GLN A 56 1.08 14.51 -15.22
N GLU A 57 1.38 13.21 -15.28
CA GLU A 57 2.47 12.63 -14.48
C GLU A 57 3.82 13.20 -14.87
N ARG A 58 4.13 13.34 -16.17
CA ARG A 58 5.38 13.96 -16.62
C ARG A 58 5.57 15.35 -16.01
N ASP A 59 4.52 16.17 -16.00
CA ASP A 59 4.61 17.53 -15.48
C ASP A 59 4.74 17.54 -13.95
N ALA A 60 4.04 16.64 -13.25
CA ALA A 60 4.20 16.44 -11.82
C ALA A 60 5.61 15.94 -11.44
N PHE A 61 6.17 15.01 -12.23
CA PHE A 61 7.51 14.44 -12.04
C PHE A 61 8.58 15.51 -12.24
N ARG A 62 8.45 16.36 -13.26
CA ARG A 62 9.35 17.51 -13.45
C ARG A 62 9.30 18.49 -12.29
N ALA A 63 8.10 18.84 -11.82
CA ALA A 63 7.94 19.73 -10.68
C ALA A 63 8.57 19.14 -9.40
N ALA A 64 8.42 17.83 -9.20
CA ALA A 64 9.04 17.11 -8.10
C ALA A 64 10.57 17.21 -8.13
N ILE A 65 11.19 16.89 -9.27
CA ILE A 65 12.65 16.93 -9.46
C ILE A 65 13.19 18.34 -9.23
N ALA A 66 12.49 19.37 -9.71
CA ALA A 66 12.87 20.76 -9.50
C ALA A 66 12.74 21.22 -8.04
N SER A 67 12.03 20.47 -7.20
CA SER A 67 11.78 20.82 -5.79
C SER A 67 12.36 19.81 -4.80
N GLN A 68 13.20 18.89 -5.27
CA GLN A 68 13.68 17.78 -4.46
C GLN A 68 14.60 18.25 -3.33
N PRO A 69 14.45 17.68 -2.12
CA PRO A 69 15.31 18.02 -0.99
C PRO A 69 16.72 17.43 -1.15
N ASP A 70 16.80 16.25 -1.78
CA ASP A 70 18.00 15.43 -1.82
C ASP A 70 18.41 15.16 -3.27
N TYR A 71 19.70 14.93 -3.52
CA TYR A 71 20.26 14.76 -4.86
C TYR A 71 21.11 13.49 -4.93
N ALA A 72 21.06 12.80 -6.07
CA ALA A 72 21.88 11.61 -6.31
C ALA A 72 23.38 11.94 -6.16
N GLN A 73 24.15 11.01 -5.57
CA GLN A 73 25.55 11.23 -5.25
C GLN A 73 26.40 11.51 -6.51
N GLU A 74 26.05 10.89 -7.62
CA GLU A 74 26.70 11.08 -8.92
C GLU A 74 26.51 12.51 -9.43
N HIS A 75 25.31 13.07 -9.26
CA HIS A 75 25.02 14.45 -9.64
C HIS A 75 25.81 15.43 -8.77
N ILE A 76 25.78 15.23 -7.45
CA ILE A 76 26.55 16.02 -6.48
C ILE A 76 28.04 16.04 -6.86
N LYS A 77 28.65 14.86 -7.08
CA LYS A 77 30.09 14.73 -7.37
C LYS A 77 30.53 15.46 -8.63
N SER A 78 29.64 15.62 -9.61
CA SER A 78 29.97 16.23 -10.89
C SER A 78 29.99 17.77 -10.87
N LEU A 79 29.39 18.40 -9.86
CA LEU A 79 29.39 19.85 -9.77
C LEU A 79 30.74 20.37 -9.24
N PRO A 80 31.30 21.43 -9.85
CA PRO A 80 32.59 21.99 -9.44
C PRO A 80 32.66 22.40 -7.96
N PHE A 81 31.52 22.80 -7.38
CA PHE A 81 31.40 23.14 -5.96
C PHE A 81 31.90 22.01 -5.04
N PHE A 82 31.57 20.75 -5.34
CA PHE A 82 31.94 19.63 -4.47
C PHE A 82 33.37 19.13 -4.68
N SER A 83 34.03 19.58 -5.75
CA SER A 83 35.45 19.30 -5.98
C SER A 83 36.37 20.23 -5.18
N GLN A 84 35.82 21.26 -4.53
CA GLN A 84 36.60 22.20 -3.73
C GLN A 84 37.13 21.53 -2.46
N PRO A 85 38.43 21.71 -2.13
CA PRO A 85 38.98 21.17 -0.90
C PRO A 85 38.42 21.92 0.30
N VAL A 86 37.94 21.18 1.29
CA VAL A 86 37.52 21.71 2.58
C VAL A 86 38.53 21.30 3.63
N ALA A 87 38.99 22.29 4.39
CA ALA A 87 39.93 22.07 5.46
C ALA A 87 39.22 21.40 6.65
N ARG A 88 39.72 20.24 7.06
CA ARG A 88 39.14 19.46 8.15
C ARG A 88 40.23 18.78 8.96
N TRP A 89 40.11 18.88 10.29
CA TRP A 89 41.03 18.23 11.21
C TRP A 89 40.25 17.47 12.27
N SER A 90 40.54 16.18 12.42
CA SER A 90 40.03 15.39 13.53
C SER A 90 41.06 15.31 14.65
N PHE A 91 40.58 15.16 15.87
CA PHE A 91 41.41 14.92 17.04
C PHE A 91 40.79 13.87 17.91
N GLN A 92 41.63 13.04 18.53
CA GLN A 92 41.19 12.07 19.52
C GLN A 92 42.19 11.93 20.66
N ARG A 93 41.72 11.46 21.80
CA ARG A 93 42.52 11.22 22.99
C ARG A 93 41.91 10.08 23.76
N GLU A 94 42.68 9.02 23.95
CA GLU A 94 42.32 7.95 24.87
C GLU A 94 43.11 8.09 26.18
N ARG A 95 42.42 7.94 27.31
CA ARG A 95 42.98 7.95 28.66
C ARG A 95 42.39 6.80 29.44
N GLY A 96 43.21 5.90 29.97
CA GLY A 96 42.69 4.80 30.75
C GLY A 96 43.70 3.72 31.08
N LYS A 97 43.26 2.76 31.89
CA LYS A 97 43.94 1.48 32.13
C LYS A 97 43.03 0.37 31.58
N ALA A 98 43.54 -0.85 31.40
CA ALA A 98 42.86 -1.97 30.70
C ALA A 98 41.39 -2.29 31.06
N ARG A 99 40.82 -1.75 32.15
CA ARG A 99 39.42 -1.96 32.59
C ARG A 99 38.51 -0.72 32.51
N ARG A 100 39.07 0.48 32.34
CA ARG A 100 38.30 1.71 32.17
C ARG A 100 39.06 2.65 31.24
N THR A 101 38.47 2.95 30.10
CA THR A 101 39.06 3.77 29.05
C THR A 101 38.10 4.90 28.73
N GLN A 102 38.55 6.13 28.98
CA GLN A 102 37.91 7.34 28.50
C GLN A 102 38.48 7.66 27.11
N ALA A 103 37.60 7.90 26.14
CA ALA A 103 37.98 8.37 24.82
C ALA A 103 37.27 9.70 24.56
N ASP A 104 38.03 10.75 24.28
CA ASP A 104 37.53 12.04 23.83
C ASP A 104 37.89 12.20 22.35
N TYR A 105 36.98 12.72 21.54
CA TYR A 105 37.18 12.89 20.11
C TYR A 105 36.48 14.15 19.62
N GLY A 106 36.91 14.64 18.46
CA GLY A 106 36.26 15.75 17.80
C GLY A 106 36.79 16.02 16.40
N THR A 107 36.13 16.93 15.72
CA THR A 107 36.40 17.36 14.36
C THR A 107 36.19 18.85 14.24
N VAL A 108 37.12 19.52 13.56
CA VAL A 108 37.08 20.93 13.20
C VAL A 108 36.99 21.02 11.68
N MET A 109 36.07 21.81 11.15
CA MET A 109 35.84 21.92 9.71
C MET A 109 35.54 23.36 9.29
N ASP A 110 36.14 23.83 8.20
CA ASP A 110 35.80 25.11 7.59
C ASP A 110 34.48 25.00 6.78
N LEU A 111 33.47 25.75 7.19
CA LEU A 111 32.16 25.82 6.53
C LEU A 111 31.97 27.08 5.69
N SER A 112 32.98 27.93 5.56
CA SER A 112 32.86 29.22 4.88
C SER A 112 32.40 29.05 3.43
N GLY A 113 33.06 28.13 2.70
CA GLY A 113 32.71 27.79 1.33
C GLY A 113 31.37 27.06 1.18
N VAL A 114 30.89 26.40 2.24
CA VAL A 114 29.62 25.65 2.24
C VAL A 114 28.43 26.56 2.51
N THR A 115 28.61 27.56 3.37
CA THR A 115 27.51 28.39 3.89
C THR A 115 27.48 29.80 3.32
N GLY A 116 28.50 30.18 2.55
CA GLY A 116 28.65 31.54 2.00
C GLY A 116 28.94 32.60 3.05
N ARG A 117 29.26 32.19 4.29
CA ARG A 117 29.67 33.09 5.37
C ARG A 117 31.18 33.18 5.43
N GLU A 118 31.69 34.38 5.62
CA GLU A 118 33.12 34.57 5.84
C GLU A 118 33.53 33.95 7.18
N ALA A 119 34.61 33.17 7.17
CA ALA A 119 35.29 32.64 8.37
C ALA A 119 34.39 31.87 9.35
N LEU A 120 33.67 30.85 8.86
CA LEU A 120 32.87 29.97 9.70
C LEU A 120 33.53 28.61 9.91
N THR A 121 33.74 28.23 11.17
CA THR A 121 34.34 26.94 11.53
C THR A 121 33.38 26.14 12.41
N LEU A 122 33.07 24.91 12.01
CA LEU A 122 32.35 23.93 12.84
C LEU A 122 33.34 23.22 13.76
N VAL A 123 32.97 23.09 15.04
CA VAL A 123 33.68 22.25 16.01
C VAL A 123 32.68 21.26 16.59
N TRP A 124 32.83 19.98 16.24
CA TRP A 124 32.07 18.88 16.84
C TRP A 124 33.00 18.11 17.77
N HIS A 125 32.62 17.91 19.02
CA HIS A 125 33.35 17.04 19.94
C HIS A 125 32.40 16.15 20.75
N GLY A 126 32.95 15.09 21.32
CA GLY A 126 32.24 14.18 22.21
C GLY A 126 33.22 13.32 22.98
N GLY A 127 32.71 12.54 23.92
CA GLY A 127 33.52 11.59 24.64
C GLY A 127 32.70 10.42 25.17
N ALA A 128 33.39 9.33 25.46
CA ALA A 128 32.79 8.14 26.01
C ALA A 128 33.69 7.51 27.07
N ASP A 129 33.07 7.09 28.17
CA ASP A 129 33.71 6.27 29.19
C ASP A 129 33.32 4.82 28.98
N THR A 130 34.33 3.98 28.75
CA THR A 130 34.16 2.54 28.50
C THR A 130 34.68 1.76 29.68
N THR A 131 33.80 1.09 30.40
CA THR A 131 34.17 0.15 31.47
C THR A 131 34.11 -1.27 30.93
N VAL A 132 35.21 -2.02 31.09
CA VAL A 132 35.31 -3.43 30.73
C VAL A 132 35.35 -4.25 32.02
N THR A 133 34.25 -4.91 32.31
CA THR A 133 34.14 -5.83 33.45
C THR A 133 34.49 -7.23 32.99
N ARG A 134 35.42 -7.85 33.70
CA ARG A 134 35.89 -9.20 33.41
C ARG A 134 35.21 -10.17 34.37
N HIS A 135 34.42 -11.08 33.82
CA HIS A 135 33.76 -12.14 34.58
C HIS A 135 34.43 -13.47 34.28
N PHE A 136 34.91 -14.16 35.31
CA PHE A 136 35.32 -15.55 35.14
C PHE A 136 34.07 -16.42 35.14
N ARG A 137 33.84 -17.16 34.06
CA ARG A 137 32.81 -18.19 33.99
C ARG A 137 33.48 -19.55 34.04
N LEU A 138 32.87 -20.46 34.78
CA LEU A 138 33.28 -21.86 34.86
C LEU A 138 32.57 -22.72 33.83
N THR A 139 31.52 -22.22 33.20
CA THR A 139 30.62 -22.98 32.33
C THR A 139 30.10 -22.12 31.18
N SER A 140 30.04 -22.70 29.98
CA SER A 140 29.32 -22.15 28.82
C SER A 140 27.96 -22.83 28.68
N CYS A 141 26.90 -22.07 28.44
CA CYS A 141 25.54 -22.59 28.31
C CYS A 141 24.98 -22.28 26.92
N MET A 142 24.54 -23.31 26.18
CA MET A 142 23.73 -23.10 24.98
C MET A 142 22.26 -22.96 25.36
N VAL A 143 21.59 -21.96 24.78
CA VAL A 143 20.15 -21.75 24.99
C VAL A 143 19.39 -22.98 24.51
N GLY A 144 18.68 -23.64 25.44
CA GLY A 144 17.78 -24.77 25.16
C GLY A 144 18.40 -26.17 25.24
N VAL A 145 19.66 -26.34 25.62
CA VAL A 145 20.31 -27.67 25.64
C VAL A 145 20.85 -28.05 27.03
N THR A 146 22.01 -27.55 27.47
CA THR A 146 22.58 -27.71 28.83
C THR A 146 23.93 -26.95 28.92
N CYS A 147 24.39 -26.61 30.14
CA CYS A 147 25.68 -25.97 30.37
C CYS A 147 26.81 -27.00 30.48
N PHE A 148 27.99 -26.73 29.90
CA PHE A 148 29.17 -27.57 30.01
C PHE A 148 30.34 -26.82 30.69
N PRO A 149 31.25 -27.53 31.40
CA PRO A 149 32.42 -26.93 32.02
C PRO A 149 33.35 -26.33 30.95
N ASP A 150 33.55 -25.02 31.02
CA ASP A 150 34.35 -24.24 30.08
C ASP A 150 34.87 -23.01 30.82
N PRO A 151 36.02 -23.12 31.51
CA PRO A 151 36.58 -22.02 32.26
C PRO A 151 37.15 -20.95 31.31
N HIS A 152 36.44 -19.84 31.17
CA HIS A 152 36.84 -18.73 30.32
C HIS A 152 36.53 -17.38 30.98
N PHE A 153 37.05 -16.31 30.39
CA PHE A 153 36.72 -14.94 30.80
C PHE A 153 35.74 -14.33 29.80
N GLU A 154 34.56 -13.98 30.30
CA GLU A 154 33.63 -13.11 29.60
C GLU A 154 34.00 -11.65 29.89
N TYR A 155 33.79 -10.79 28.91
CA TYR A 155 34.05 -9.36 29.01
C TYR A 155 32.76 -8.61 28.72
N ASP A 156 32.22 -7.96 29.74
CA ASP A 156 31.10 -7.03 29.58
C ASP A 156 31.65 -5.62 29.36
N ARG A 157 31.30 -5.03 28.20
CA ARG A 157 31.71 -3.68 27.84
C ARG A 157 30.52 -2.73 27.97
N GLN A 158 30.57 -1.85 28.95
CA GLN A 158 29.61 -0.76 29.10
C GLN A 158 30.24 0.55 28.61
N ARG A 159 29.55 1.26 27.71
CA ARG A 159 29.96 2.55 27.17
C ARG A 159 28.91 3.60 27.54
N ILE A 160 29.33 4.66 28.24
CA ILE A 160 28.47 5.78 28.65
C ILE A 160 29.03 7.05 28.03
N GLU A 161 28.16 7.93 27.53
CA GLU A 161 28.57 9.25 27.02
C GLU A 161 29.14 10.11 28.16
N HIS A 162 30.31 10.70 27.94
CA HIS A 162 31.04 11.47 28.96
C HIS A 162 31.93 12.53 28.30
N THR A 163 31.74 13.80 28.64
CA THR A 163 32.61 14.91 28.25
C THR A 163 33.47 15.38 29.43
N ASP A 164 34.77 15.62 29.18
CA ASP A 164 35.71 16.15 30.18
C ASP A 164 35.45 17.64 30.43
N ALA A 165 35.04 18.00 31.65
CA ALA A 165 34.74 19.38 32.03
C ALA A 165 35.91 20.38 31.87
N ALA A 166 37.16 19.91 31.77
CA ALA A 166 38.30 20.77 31.42
C ALA A 166 38.36 21.05 29.91
N LEU A 167 37.99 20.09 29.08
CA LEU A 167 37.86 20.25 27.63
C LEU A 167 36.71 21.21 27.31
N ASP A 168 35.55 21.04 27.95
CA ASP A 168 34.38 21.91 27.73
C ASP A 168 34.70 23.37 28.07
N ARG A 169 35.29 23.64 29.24
CA ARG A 169 35.71 25.01 29.63
C ARG A 169 36.72 25.63 28.68
N TYR A 170 37.63 24.82 28.14
CA TYR A 170 38.61 25.29 27.17
C TYR A 170 37.94 25.66 25.85
N LEU A 171 37.02 24.82 25.36
CA LEU A 171 36.27 25.06 24.13
C LEU A 171 35.35 26.28 24.27
N ASP A 172 34.67 26.46 25.41
CA ASP A 172 33.87 27.65 25.68
C ASP A 172 34.70 28.94 25.66
N ALA A 173 35.88 28.92 26.28
CA ALA A 173 36.77 30.07 26.29
C ALA A 173 37.30 30.39 24.89
N LEU A 174 37.61 29.35 24.11
CA LEU A 174 38.04 29.49 22.72
C LEU A 174 36.91 30.05 21.84
N ALA A 175 35.69 29.51 21.95
CA ALA A 175 34.52 29.96 21.23
C ALA A 175 34.23 31.45 21.49
N ARG A 176 34.27 31.89 22.76
CA ARG A 176 34.13 33.31 23.11
C ARG A 176 35.22 34.20 22.48
N ARG A 177 36.47 33.75 22.51
CA ARG A 177 37.61 34.49 21.93
C ARG A 177 37.50 34.62 20.42
N LEU A 178 37.03 33.57 19.76
CA LEU A 178 36.84 33.52 18.31
C LEU A 178 35.51 34.13 17.85
N GLN A 179 34.70 34.66 18.79
CA GLN A 179 33.36 35.17 18.50
C GLN A 179 32.50 34.16 17.73
N ALA A 180 32.58 32.89 18.14
CA ALA A 180 31.79 31.82 17.54
C ALA A 180 30.29 32.15 17.62
N LEU A 181 29.53 31.55 16.69
CA LEU A 181 28.08 31.67 16.69
C LEU A 181 27.49 31.26 18.04
N THR A 182 26.37 31.87 18.39
CA THR A 182 25.58 31.39 19.53
C THR A 182 25.07 29.98 19.22
N GLU A 183 24.81 29.19 20.26
CA GLU A 183 24.24 27.83 20.10
C GLU A 183 22.97 27.85 19.23
N ALA A 184 22.06 28.80 19.47
CA ALA A 184 20.85 28.96 18.67
C ALA A 184 21.12 29.30 17.19
N ASP A 185 22.18 30.06 16.89
CA ASP A 185 22.58 30.34 15.50
C ASP A 185 23.26 29.14 14.84
N ALA A 186 24.10 28.43 15.58
CA ALA A 186 24.74 27.20 15.12
C ALA A 186 23.71 26.11 14.84
N ASP A 187 22.73 25.92 15.73
CA ASP A 187 21.60 25.00 15.55
C ASP A 187 20.77 25.37 14.33
N ARG A 188 20.44 26.66 14.13
CA ARG A 188 19.73 27.10 12.92
C ARG A 188 20.50 26.80 11.64
N MET A 189 21.82 26.93 11.65
CA MET A 189 22.67 26.59 10.50
C MET A 189 22.76 25.07 10.29
N MET A 190 22.87 24.30 11.36
CA MET A 190 22.98 22.84 11.32
C MET A 190 21.64 22.14 11.22
N GLN A 191 20.50 22.84 11.32
CA GLN A 191 19.17 22.26 11.19
C GLN A 191 19.01 21.50 9.88
N ALA A 192 19.63 21.99 8.80
CA ALA A 192 19.71 21.29 7.52
C ALA A 192 20.30 19.88 7.64
N TYR A 193 21.43 19.77 8.34
CA TYR A 193 22.11 18.50 8.61
C TYR A 193 21.25 17.57 9.45
N PHE A 194 20.63 18.09 10.51
CA PHE A 194 19.77 17.31 11.40
C PHE A 194 18.48 16.85 10.70
N ASP A 195 17.87 17.71 9.88
CA ASP A 195 16.70 17.36 9.07
C ASP A 195 17.04 16.23 8.10
N ALA A 196 18.20 16.30 7.44
CA ALA A 196 18.68 15.29 6.51
C ALA A 196 18.96 13.95 7.20
N TYR A 197 19.63 14.02 8.35
CA TYR A 197 19.90 12.86 9.21
C TYR A 197 18.63 12.22 9.77
N ALA A 198 17.60 13.03 10.06
CA ALA A 198 16.29 12.55 10.51
C ALA A 198 15.45 11.95 9.36
N ARG A 199 15.53 12.51 8.15
CA ARG A 199 14.84 11.99 6.94
C ARG A 199 15.29 10.59 6.55
N GLY A 200 16.57 10.26 6.71
CA GLY A 200 17.10 8.90 6.54
C GLY A 200 16.48 7.84 7.47
N ARG A 201 15.65 8.25 8.44
CA ARG A 201 14.86 7.36 9.33
C ARG A 201 13.34 7.48 9.14
N ALA A 202 12.86 8.45 8.37
CA ALA A 202 11.43 8.72 8.22
C ALA A 202 10.87 8.03 6.98
N THR A 203 10.71 6.71 7.04
CA THR A 203 9.81 6.00 6.11
C THR A 203 8.37 6.45 6.37
N ALA A 204 7.87 7.35 5.52
CA ALA A 204 6.50 7.48 5.03
C ALA A 204 5.34 7.00 5.95
N THR A 205 5.29 7.42 7.22
CA THR A 205 4.21 7.02 8.16
C THR A 205 3.58 8.18 8.93
N ALA A 206 3.66 9.42 8.42
CA ALA A 206 3.34 10.59 9.25
C ALA A 206 2.32 11.59 8.64
N SER A 207 1.36 11.14 7.85
CA SER A 207 0.09 11.89 7.82
C SER A 207 -0.85 11.24 8.81
N ALA A 208 -1.07 11.92 9.95
CA ALA A 208 -2.12 11.56 10.88
C ALA A 208 -3.47 11.68 10.15
N ALA A 209 -4.27 10.62 10.18
CA ALA A 209 -5.62 10.62 9.65
C ALA A 209 -6.60 10.54 10.83
N PRO A 210 -7.79 11.17 10.74
CA PRO A 210 -8.82 10.95 11.75
C PRO A 210 -9.23 9.47 11.74
N THR A 211 -9.43 8.90 12.92
CA THR A 211 -9.81 7.48 13.07
C THR A 211 -11.33 7.33 13.19
N VAL A 212 -11.90 6.43 12.40
CA VAL A 212 -13.30 6.00 12.44
C VAL A 212 -13.36 4.65 13.15
N ALA A 213 -13.81 4.66 14.39
CA ALA A 213 -13.86 3.46 15.23
C ALA A 213 -15.20 2.72 15.13
N ALA A 214 -15.16 1.45 14.71
CA ALA A 214 -16.33 0.55 14.60
C ALA A 214 -17.14 0.42 15.91
N ALA A 215 -16.47 0.50 17.07
CA ALA A 215 -17.08 0.32 18.38
C ALA A 215 -18.07 1.42 18.80
N THR A 216 -18.18 2.52 18.04
CA THR A 216 -19.02 3.68 18.38
C THR A 216 -20.49 3.51 18.03
N LEU A 217 -20.85 2.56 17.15
CA LEU A 217 -22.25 2.24 16.83
C LEU A 217 -22.75 0.98 17.54
N PRO A 218 -24.01 0.98 18.04
CA PRO A 218 -24.65 -0.22 18.58
C PRO A 218 -24.65 -1.37 17.58
N GLN A 219 -24.34 -2.57 18.05
CA GLN A 219 -24.39 -3.78 17.23
C GLN A 219 -25.83 -4.13 16.89
N THR A 220 -26.09 -4.39 15.61
CA THR A 220 -27.38 -4.87 15.09
C THR A 220 -27.24 -6.33 14.69
N SER A 221 -27.92 -7.22 15.41
CA SER A 221 -27.96 -8.64 15.05
C SER A 221 -28.70 -8.84 13.72
N VAL A 222 -28.11 -9.60 12.82
CA VAL A 222 -28.71 -9.99 11.54
C VAL A 222 -28.81 -11.51 11.45
N SER A 223 -29.87 -12.01 10.82
CA SER A 223 -30.11 -13.43 10.59
C SER A 223 -30.32 -13.70 9.11
N GLY A 224 -29.96 -14.90 8.67
CA GLY A 224 -30.00 -15.29 7.27
C GLY A 224 -30.93 -16.45 7.01
N ILE A 225 -31.21 -16.66 5.72
CA ILE A 225 -31.90 -17.84 5.24
C ILE A 225 -30.85 -18.92 5.06
N ARG A 226 -31.10 -20.10 5.66
CA ARG A 226 -30.25 -21.27 5.48
C ARG A 226 -30.28 -21.69 4.02
N LEU A 227 -29.10 -21.92 3.46
CA LEU A 227 -28.93 -22.41 2.10
C LEU A 227 -29.17 -23.92 2.04
N PRO A 228 -29.49 -24.48 0.85
CA PRO A 228 -29.66 -25.93 0.68
C PRO A 228 -28.42 -26.73 1.11
N ALA A 229 -28.62 -27.87 1.77
CA ALA A 229 -27.59 -28.54 2.59
C ALA A 229 -26.35 -29.07 1.86
N ASP A 230 -26.37 -29.19 0.53
CA ASP A 230 -25.24 -29.69 -0.24
C ASP A 230 -24.33 -28.55 -0.73
N GLU A 231 -23.48 -28.04 0.16
CA GLU A 231 -22.43 -27.07 -0.17
C GLU A 231 -21.03 -27.70 -0.27
N SER A 232 -20.95 -29.03 -0.34
CA SER A 232 -19.68 -29.76 -0.41
C SER A 232 -18.78 -29.23 -1.54
N ASP A 233 -19.38 -28.91 -2.68
CA ASP A 233 -18.73 -28.31 -3.85
C ASP A 233 -18.28 -26.84 -3.68
N LEU A 234 -18.73 -26.14 -2.64
CA LEU A 234 -18.29 -24.76 -2.30
C LEU A 234 -17.17 -24.76 -1.25
N ARG A 235 -16.98 -25.87 -0.52
CA ARG A 235 -15.96 -26.04 0.52
C ARG A 235 -14.62 -26.48 -0.07
N ARG A 236 -13.91 -25.58 -0.75
CA ARG A 236 -12.48 -25.78 -1.04
C ARG A 236 -11.63 -25.26 0.13
N TYR A 237 -10.55 -25.96 0.46
CA TYR A 237 -9.55 -25.48 1.43
C TYR A 237 -8.87 -24.18 0.97
N ASP A 238 -8.84 -23.96 -0.35
CA ASP A 238 -8.34 -22.73 -0.96
C ASP A 238 -9.45 -21.67 -1.02
N ASN A 239 -9.40 -20.77 -0.04
CA ASN A 239 -10.39 -19.72 0.17
C ASN A 239 -10.20 -18.53 -0.80
N ASP A 240 -9.04 -18.35 -1.44
CA ASP A 240 -8.68 -17.08 -2.10
C ASP A 240 -9.47 -16.79 -3.38
N SER A 241 -9.97 -17.86 -4.01
CA SER A 241 -10.76 -17.85 -5.25
C SER A 241 -12.28 -17.69 -5.02
N TRP A 242 -12.72 -17.56 -3.77
CA TRP A 242 -14.14 -17.51 -3.49
C TRP A 242 -14.74 -16.13 -3.84
N ARG A 243 -15.89 -16.09 -4.52
CA ARG A 243 -16.54 -14.84 -4.97
C ARG A 243 -18.06 -14.87 -4.78
N LEU A 244 -18.65 -13.75 -4.36
CA LEU A 244 -20.11 -13.50 -4.37
C LEU A 244 -20.39 -12.34 -5.31
N LEU A 245 -21.17 -12.58 -6.35
CA LEU A 245 -21.57 -11.56 -7.31
C LEU A 245 -23.09 -11.41 -7.29
N ALA A 246 -23.57 -10.20 -7.07
CA ALA A 246 -24.96 -9.85 -7.34
C ALA A 246 -25.15 -9.61 -8.84
N LEU A 247 -26.25 -10.12 -9.39
CA LEU A 247 -26.62 -9.99 -10.79
C LEU A 247 -27.72 -8.94 -10.99
N PRO A 248 -27.86 -8.38 -12.21
CA PRO A 248 -28.88 -7.38 -12.52
C PRO A 248 -30.32 -7.86 -12.29
N ASP A 249 -30.55 -9.17 -12.39
CA ASP A 249 -31.87 -9.78 -12.18
C ASP A 249 -32.20 -10.07 -10.70
N GLY A 250 -31.33 -9.65 -9.78
CA GLY A 250 -31.49 -9.86 -8.33
C GLY A 250 -31.00 -11.21 -7.82
N SER A 251 -30.59 -12.13 -8.71
CA SER A 251 -29.95 -13.38 -8.31
C SER A 251 -28.48 -13.17 -7.94
N LEU A 252 -27.88 -14.19 -7.33
CA LEU A 252 -26.49 -14.17 -6.87
C LEU A 252 -25.73 -15.33 -7.50
N LEU A 253 -24.51 -15.08 -7.98
CA LEU A 253 -23.54 -16.13 -8.28
C LEU A 253 -22.56 -16.26 -7.13
N VAL A 254 -22.35 -17.49 -6.68
CA VAL A 254 -21.34 -17.86 -5.70
C VAL A 254 -20.35 -18.79 -6.36
N SER A 255 -19.06 -18.53 -6.21
CA SER A 255 -17.99 -19.37 -6.76
C SER A 255 -17.03 -19.78 -5.67
N GLY A 256 -16.65 -21.06 -5.69
CA GLY A 256 -15.58 -21.64 -4.89
C GLY A 256 -14.95 -22.80 -5.67
N ALA A 257 -15.13 -24.04 -5.20
CA ALA A 257 -14.78 -25.23 -6.00
C ALA A 257 -15.75 -25.44 -7.18
N ALA A 258 -17.02 -25.06 -7.04
CA ALA A 258 -17.98 -24.93 -8.13
C ALA A 258 -18.66 -23.56 -8.11
N THR A 259 -19.34 -23.21 -9.19
CA THR A 259 -20.20 -22.01 -9.24
C THR A 259 -21.67 -22.42 -9.11
N GLN A 260 -22.40 -21.74 -8.22
CA GLN A 260 -23.83 -21.93 -7.99
C GLN A 260 -24.57 -20.61 -8.12
N ARG A 261 -25.84 -20.68 -8.55
CA ARG A 261 -26.73 -19.52 -8.60
C ARG A 261 -27.78 -19.63 -7.50
N PHE A 262 -27.90 -18.59 -6.70
CA PHE A 262 -28.93 -18.44 -5.69
C PHE A 262 -29.97 -17.42 -6.16
N VAL A 263 -31.24 -17.79 -6.09
CA VAL A 263 -32.37 -16.95 -6.51
C VAL A 263 -33.22 -16.61 -5.29
N PRO A 264 -33.09 -15.40 -4.74
CA PRO A 264 -33.89 -14.97 -3.59
C PRO A 264 -35.37 -14.82 -3.98
N ARG A 265 -36.27 -15.41 -3.20
CA ARG A 265 -37.71 -15.17 -3.29
C ARG A 265 -38.11 -14.08 -2.31
N THR A 266 -38.86 -13.10 -2.79
CA THR A 266 -39.26 -11.95 -1.98
C THR A 266 -40.77 -11.81 -1.88
N THR A 267 -41.28 -11.44 -0.71
CA THR A 267 -42.69 -11.08 -0.52
C THR A 267 -42.83 -9.57 -0.32
N PRO A 268 -43.90 -8.93 -0.86
CA PRO A 268 -44.18 -7.53 -0.61
C PRO A 268 -44.25 -7.22 0.89
N ALA A 269 -43.76 -6.05 1.30
CA ALA A 269 -43.73 -5.62 2.71
C ALA A 269 -45.14 -5.40 3.33
N ALA A 270 -46.22 -5.69 2.60
CA ALA A 270 -47.61 -5.36 2.95
C ALA A 270 -48.31 -6.42 3.83
N ALA A 271 -47.57 -7.17 4.65
CA ALA A 271 -48.15 -7.99 5.72
C ALA A 271 -47.93 -7.27 7.06
N GLU A 272 -48.98 -7.14 7.87
CA GLU A 272 -48.94 -6.47 9.18
C GLU A 272 -47.75 -6.98 10.01
N GLY A 273 -46.85 -6.05 10.39
CA GLY A 273 -45.66 -6.35 11.20
C GLY A 273 -44.30 -6.21 10.49
N ALA A 274 -44.25 -5.87 9.20
CA ALA A 274 -42.98 -5.68 8.49
C ALA A 274 -42.26 -4.34 8.86
N PRO A 275 -40.91 -4.30 8.88
CA PRO A 275 -40.16 -3.09 9.14
C PRO A 275 -40.44 -2.01 8.08
N ARG A 276 -40.42 -0.74 8.51
CA ARG A 276 -40.81 0.48 7.76
C ARG A 276 -39.99 0.78 6.48
N SER A 277 -39.19 -0.14 5.96
CA SER A 277 -38.30 0.11 4.81
C SER A 277 -39.03 0.11 3.46
N GLY A 278 -40.26 -0.41 3.37
CA GLY A 278 -41.00 -0.51 2.11
C GLY A 278 -40.35 -1.46 1.08
N GLN A 279 -39.31 -2.19 1.47
CA GLN A 279 -38.58 -3.14 0.63
C GLN A 279 -39.14 -4.55 0.79
N ASN A 280 -39.10 -5.35 -0.26
CA ASN A 280 -39.59 -6.73 -0.21
C ASN A 280 -38.66 -7.57 0.67
N ALA A 281 -39.24 -8.27 1.65
CA ALA A 281 -38.52 -9.18 2.52
C ALA A 281 -38.15 -10.45 1.76
N VAL A 282 -36.90 -10.92 1.92
CA VAL A 282 -36.48 -12.21 1.38
C VAL A 282 -37.02 -13.31 2.31
N THR A 283 -37.77 -14.27 1.76
CA THR A 283 -38.42 -15.33 2.55
C THR A 283 -37.85 -16.71 2.28
N ALA A 284 -37.24 -16.91 1.12
CA ALA A 284 -36.56 -18.15 0.76
C ALA A 284 -35.46 -17.90 -0.27
N VAL A 285 -34.59 -18.87 -0.46
CA VAL A 285 -33.54 -18.86 -1.49
C VAL A 285 -33.58 -20.18 -2.23
N ASP A 286 -33.81 -20.13 -3.54
CA ASP A 286 -33.72 -21.30 -4.41
C ASP A 286 -32.29 -21.44 -4.94
N ARG A 287 -31.84 -22.69 -5.13
CA ARG A 287 -30.55 -22.99 -5.77
C ARG A 287 -30.79 -23.48 -7.19
N GLU A 288 -30.10 -22.86 -8.14
CA GLU A 288 -30.05 -23.27 -9.53
C GLU A 288 -28.62 -23.65 -9.93
N ALA A 289 -28.49 -24.61 -10.84
CA ALA A 289 -27.20 -24.97 -11.41
C ALA A 289 -26.71 -23.86 -12.35
N ALA A 290 -25.49 -23.34 -12.13
CA ALA A 290 -24.82 -22.46 -13.07
C ALA A 290 -24.07 -23.33 -14.11
N ALA A 291 -24.79 -23.78 -15.13
CA ALA A 291 -24.28 -24.75 -16.09
C ALA A 291 -22.98 -24.29 -16.76
N GLY A 292 -21.91 -25.09 -16.59
CA GLY A 292 -20.65 -24.96 -17.34
C GLY A 292 -19.56 -24.09 -16.70
N PHE A 293 -19.78 -23.49 -15.52
CA PHE A 293 -18.75 -22.71 -14.86
C PHE A 293 -17.63 -23.55 -14.21
N GLY A 294 -17.85 -24.85 -13.97
CA GLY A 294 -16.83 -25.78 -13.48
C GLY A 294 -16.04 -25.24 -12.28
N LEU A 295 -14.70 -25.34 -12.34
CA LEU A 295 -13.76 -24.83 -11.34
C LEU A 295 -13.43 -23.33 -11.54
N ALA A 296 -14.43 -22.48 -11.80
CA ALA A 296 -14.24 -21.05 -11.93
C ALA A 296 -13.92 -20.40 -10.57
N GLY A 297 -12.73 -19.81 -10.46
CA GLY A 297 -12.21 -19.24 -9.21
C GLY A 297 -12.11 -17.71 -9.19
N ALA A 298 -12.42 -17.04 -10.30
CA ALA A 298 -12.49 -15.58 -10.30
C ALA A 298 -13.60 -15.17 -11.24
N LEU A 299 -14.54 -14.37 -10.76
CA LEU A 299 -15.64 -13.85 -11.56
C LEU A 299 -15.64 -12.32 -11.55
N LYS A 300 -16.03 -11.73 -12.67
CA LYS A 300 -16.36 -10.31 -12.81
C LYS A 300 -17.59 -10.18 -13.70
N ILE A 301 -18.31 -9.07 -13.57
CA ILE A 301 -19.50 -8.79 -14.37
C ILE A 301 -19.35 -7.46 -15.11
N THR A 302 -19.75 -7.47 -16.38
CA THR A 302 -19.78 -6.26 -17.20
C THR A 302 -21.08 -5.48 -16.99
N ALA A 303 -21.09 -4.23 -17.42
CA ALA A 303 -22.25 -3.34 -17.34
C ALA A 303 -23.50 -3.89 -18.06
N ASP A 304 -23.31 -4.74 -19.07
CA ASP A 304 -24.40 -5.35 -19.82
C ASP A 304 -24.93 -6.67 -19.19
N GLY A 305 -24.44 -7.01 -17.99
CA GLY A 305 -24.83 -8.19 -17.25
C GLY A 305 -24.13 -9.48 -17.70
N GLN A 306 -23.19 -9.45 -18.64
CA GLN A 306 -22.36 -10.60 -18.96
C GLN A 306 -21.32 -10.84 -17.85
N VAL A 307 -21.35 -12.04 -17.30
CA VAL A 307 -20.39 -12.57 -16.33
C VAL A 307 -19.24 -13.22 -17.08
N TRP A 308 -18.03 -12.86 -16.67
CA TRP A 308 -16.80 -13.51 -17.10
C TRP A 308 -16.18 -14.23 -15.92
N ALA A 309 -15.57 -15.38 -16.19
CA ALA A 309 -14.78 -16.10 -15.21
C ALA A 309 -13.45 -16.58 -15.75
N GLN A 310 -12.46 -16.67 -14.86
CA GLN A 310 -11.29 -17.51 -15.04
C GLN A 310 -11.54 -18.86 -14.35
N GLY A 311 -11.29 -19.95 -15.06
CA GLY A 311 -11.48 -21.29 -14.54
C GLY A 311 -10.52 -22.32 -15.14
N LEU A 312 -10.71 -23.56 -14.71
CA LEU A 312 -10.01 -24.73 -15.24
C LEU A 312 -11.02 -25.66 -15.91
N ARG A 313 -10.62 -26.23 -17.05
CA ARG A 313 -11.29 -27.39 -17.66
C ARG A 313 -11.02 -28.65 -16.83
N GLU A 314 -11.77 -29.72 -17.10
CA GLU A 314 -11.60 -31.02 -16.44
C GLU A 314 -10.20 -31.61 -16.64
N ASP A 315 -9.56 -31.30 -17.77
CA ASP A 315 -8.17 -31.68 -18.10
C ASP A 315 -7.12 -30.78 -17.42
N GLY A 316 -7.53 -29.85 -16.56
CA GLY A 316 -6.66 -28.90 -15.86
C GLY A 316 -6.24 -27.70 -16.71
N ALA A 317 -6.65 -27.60 -17.98
CA ALA A 317 -6.28 -26.47 -18.82
C ALA A 317 -7.02 -25.19 -18.40
N ARG A 318 -6.29 -24.07 -18.33
CA ARG A 318 -6.87 -22.76 -18.03
C ARG A 318 -7.84 -22.32 -19.13
N THR A 319 -8.93 -21.66 -18.74
CA THR A 319 -9.93 -21.13 -19.66
C THR A 319 -10.56 -19.84 -19.15
N LEU A 320 -11.04 -19.02 -20.08
CA LEU A 320 -12.03 -18.00 -19.77
C LEU A 320 -13.42 -18.53 -20.10
N LEU A 321 -14.39 -18.17 -19.27
CA LEU A 321 -15.80 -18.52 -19.44
C LEU A 321 -16.62 -17.23 -19.52
N ALA A 322 -17.60 -17.20 -20.41
CA ALA A 322 -18.54 -16.09 -20.51
C ALA A 322 -19.98 -16.61 -20.44
N TRP A 323 -20.83 -15.95 -19.67
CA TRP A 323 -22.22 -16.33 -19.51
C TRP A 323 -23.08 -15.12 -19.14
N ARG A 324 -24.35 -15.16 -19.48
CA ARG A 324 -25.33 -14.15 -19.09
C ARG A 324 -26.54 -14.85 -18.46
N PRO A 325 -27.19 -14.24 -17.45
CA PRO A 325 -28.46 -14.75 -16.94
C PRO A 325 -29.46 -15.07 -18.06
N GLY A 326 -30.05 -16.26 -17.99
CA GLY A 326 -30.96 -16.80 -19.02
C GLY A 326 -30.28 -17.62 -20.13
N GLN A 327 -28.95 -17.63 -20.23
CA GLN A 327 -28.25 -18.54 -21.14
C GLN A 327 -28.16 -19.95 -20.57
N ARG A 328 -28.35 -20.97 -21.43
CA ARG A 328 -28.33 -22.39 -21.04
C ARG A 328 -26.95 -22.93 -20.66
N GLY A 329 -25.85 -22.27 -21.05
CA GLY A 329 -24.49 -22.70 -20.75
C GLY A 329 -23.47 -21.60 -21.01
N VAL A 330 -22.24 -21.83 -20.57
CA VAL A 330 -21.10 -20.91 -20.78
C VAL A 330 -20.55 -20.99 -22.20
N VAL A 331 -20.00 -19.88 -22.68
CA VAL A 331 -19.09 -19.84 -23.82
C VAL A 331 -17.66 -20.01 -23.31
N VAL A 332 -16.92 -20.98 -23.85
CA VAL A 332 -15.57 -21.34 -23.41
C VAL A 332 -14.53 -20.73 -24.36
N HIS A 333 -13.56 -20.00 -23.80
CA HIS A 333 -12.41 -19.44 -24.52
C HIS A 333 -11.10 -20.04 -23.96
N PRO A 334 -10.52 -21.06 -24.62
CA PRO A 334 -9.33 -21.75 -24.12
C PRO A 334 -8.12 -20.82 -23.97
N LEU A 335 -7.40 -20.93 -22.84
CA LEU A 335 -6.13 -20.24 -22.61
C LEU A 335 -4.91 -21.12 -22.90
N GLY A 336 -5.06 -22.46 -22.82
CA GLY A 336 -3.96 -23.42 -22.73
C GLY A 336 -2.89 -23.37 -23.84
N ALA A 337 -3.23 -23.04 -25.09
CA ALA A 337 -2.23 -22.90 -26.15
C ALA A 337 -1.43 -21.57 -26.09
N ARG A 338 -2.00 -20.54 -25.45
CA ARG A 338 -1.41 -19.19 -25.36
C ARG A 338 -0.68 -18.96 -24.03
N PHE A 339 -1.12 -19.63 -22.97
CA PHE A 339 -0.61 -19.46 -21.60
C PHE A 339 -0.45 -20.81 -20.89
N PRO A 340 0.31 -21.78 -21.44
CA PRO A 340 0.43 -23.09 -20.80
C PRO A 340 1.00 -22.99 -19.37
N ASP A 341 1.96 -22.08 -19.13
CA ASP A 341 2.68 -21.96 -17.84
C ASP A 341 2.80 -20.52 -17.29
N ARG A 342 2.07 -19.55 -17.87
CA ARG A 342 2.18 -18.15 -17.44
C ARG A 342 1.16 -17.82 -16.34
N TYR A 343 1.65 -17.22 -15.26
CA TYR A 343 0.81 -16.59 -14.25
C TYR A 343 0.12 -15.35 -14.85
N ILE A 344 -1.16 -15.16 -14.53
CA ILE A 344 -1.91 -13.96 -14.93
C ILE A 344 -1.82 -13.03 -13.73
N ASP A 345 -1.09 -11.93 -13.87
CA ASP A 345 -0.84 -11.00 -12.76
C ASP A 345 -2.11 -10.25 -12.37
N ASP A 346 -2.89 -9.84 -13.37
CA ASP A 346 -4.18 -9.17 -13.18
C ASP A 346 -5.10 -9.41 -14.38
N TRP A 347 -6.40 -9.20 -14.17
CA TRP A 347 -7.41 -9.23 -15.23
C TRP A 347 -8.50 -8.21 -14.98
N THR A 348 -9.08 -7.65 -16.03
CA THR A 348 -10.14 -6.64 -15.92
C THR A 348 -11.15 -6.79 -17.06
N LEU A 349 -12.23 -6.02 -17.00
CA LEU A 349 -13.29 -6.01 -18.01
C LEU A 349 -13.28 -4.66 -18.73
N PRO A 350 -12.69 -4.58 -19.94
CA PRO A 350 -12.57 -3.32 -20.65
C PRO A 350 -13.92 -2.66 -20.90
N ALA A 351 -13.88 -1.34 -20.99
CA ALA A 351 -14.99 -0.48 -21.41
C ALA A 351 -15.69 -0.93 -22.71
N ALA A 352 -14.91 -1.50 -23.65
CA ALA A 352 -15.41 -2.00 -24.94
C ALA A 352 -16.06 -3.40 -24.86
N GLY A 353 -16.11 -3.99 -23.66
CA GLY A 353 -16.57 -5.36 -23.42
C GLY A 353 -15.48 -6.41 -23.57
N GLY A 354 -15.80 -7.64 -23.15
CA GLY A 354 -14.87 -8.76 -23.15
C GLY A 354 -13.97 -8.78 -21.92
N VAL A 355 -12.76 -9.34 -22.05
CA VAL A 355 -11.79 -9.52 -20.97
C VAL A 355 -10.43 -8.95 -21.37
N ALA A 356 -9.71 -8.39 -20.41
CA ALA A 356 -8.28 -8.12 -20.53
C ALA A 356 -7.49 -8.91 -19.49
N LEU A 357 -6.33 -9.43 -19.88
CA LEU A 357 -5.38 -10.15 -19.03
C LEU A 357 -4.02 -9.46 -19.10
N ARG A 358 -3.34 -9.34 -17.96
CA ARG A 358 -1.96 -8.84 -17.86
C ARG A 358 -1.01 -9.98 -17.50
N VAL A 359 0.10 -10.07 -18.21
CA VAL A 359 1.19 -11.04 -17.99
C VAL A 359 2.52 -10.32 -18.19
N GLY A 360 3.12 -9.88 -17.10
CA GLY A 360 4.23 -8.93 -17.05
C GLY A 360 3.85 -7.62 -17.74
N ASP A 361 4.60 -7.34 -18.79
CA ASP A 361 4.44 -6.17 -19.66
C ASP A 361 3.52 -6.46 -20.86
N GLU A 362 3.02 -7.69 -21.01
CA GLU A 362 2.12 -8.08 -22.09
C GLU A 362 0.65 -7.98 -21.67
N LEU A 363 -0.13 -7.24 -22.46
CA LEU A 363 -1.56 -7.03 -22.28
C LEU A 363 -2.32 -7.76 -23.38
N TYR A 364 -3.22 -8.64 -22.97
CA TYR A 364 -4.07 -9.41 -23.88
C TYR A 364 -5.50 -8.96 -23.71
N THR A 365 -6.21 -8.76 -24.82
CA THR A 365 -7.64 -8.48 -24.81
C THR A 365 -8.39 -9.51 -25.62
N VAL A 366 -9.53 -9.95 -25.09
CA VAL A 366 -10.48 -10.86 -25.73
C VAL A 366 -11.78 -10.10 -25.90
N THR A 367 -12.18 -9.88 -27.14
CA THR A 367 -13.49 -9.27 -27.44
C THR A 367 -14.64 -10.22 -27.02
N PRO A 368 -15.88 -9.72 -26.86
CA PRO A 368 -17.03 -10.59 -26.60
C PRO A 368 -17.22 -11.72 -27.60
N GLN A 369 -16.75 -11.55 -28.84
CA GLN A 369 -16.79 -12.57 -29.91
C GLN A 369 -15.61 -13.55 -29.84
N GLY A 370 -14.73 -13.45 -28.84
CA GLY A 370 -13.59 -14.34 -28.64
C GLY A 370 -12.35 -14.00 -29.49
N ARG A 371 -12.31 -12.83 -30.15
CA ARG A 371 -11.12 -12.38 -30.89
C ARG A 371 -10.06 -11.86 -29.92
N TRP A 372 -8.84 -12.34 -30.08
CA TRP A 372 -7.68 -11.99 -29.28
C TRP A 372 -6.87 -10.86 -29.91
N SER A 373 -6.34 -9.96 -29.10
CA SER A 373 -5.23 -9.07 -29.44
C SER A 373 -4.22 -9.00 -28.31
N GLN A 374 -2.99 -8.68 -28.66
CA GLN A 374 -1.86 -8.54 -27.75
C GLN A 374 -1.17 -7.19 -27.99
N ARG A 375 -0.76 -6.55 -26.91
CA ARG A 375 0.03 -5.32 -26.91
C ARG A 375 1.07 -5.41 -25.78
N SER A 376 2.24 -4.84 -26.01
CA SER A 376 3.26 -4.70 -24.96
C SER A 376 3.20 -3.29 -24.39
N TRP A 377 3.06 -3.17 -23.07
CA TRP A 377 3.26 -1.93 -22.32
C TRP A 377 4.70 -1.87 -21.83
N ASN A 378 5.35 -0.71 -21.92
CA ASN A 378 6.76 -0.59 -21.56
C ASN A 378 6.93 -0.34 -20.05
N GLY A 379 6.77 -1.39 -19.24
CA GLY A 379 6.92 -1.33 -17.79
C GLY A 379 8.36 -1.04 -17.34
N ALA A 380 9.36 -1.45 -18.12
CA ALA A 380 10.76 -1.09 -17.88
C ALA A 380 10.97 0.42 -17.94
N LEU A 381 10.46 1.08 -18.97
CA LEU A 381 10.58 2.53 -19.11
C LEU A 381 9.75 3.31 -18.07
N ARG A 382 8.65 2.72 -17.56
CA ARG A 382 7.95 3.25 -16.38
C ARG A 382 8.87 3.25 -15.17
N ARG A 383 9.56 2.14 -14.90
CA ARG A 383 10.53 2.04 -13.79
C ARG A 383 11.67 3.04 -13.97
N ASP A 384 12.29 3.11 -15.15
CA ASP A 384 13.35 4.09 -15.44
C ASP A 384 12.90 5.53 -15.13
N ALA A 385 11.67 5.90 -15.54
CA ALA A 385 11.11 7.22 -15.26
C ALA A 385 10.89 7.47 -13.77
N VAL A 386 10.42 6.47 -13.04
CA VAL A 386 10.18 6.56 -11.60
C VAL A 386 11.49 6.58 -10.81
N ASP A 387 12.51 5.84 -11.24
CA ASP A 387 13.83 5.81 -10.59
C ASP A 387 14.52 7.19 -10.66
N THR A 388 14.22 8.01 -11.68
CA THR A 388 14.68 9.42 -11.72
C THR A 388 14.13 10.26 -10.55
N LEU A 389 13.07 9.80 -9.90
CA LEU A 389 12.39 10.48 -8.80
C LEU A 389 12.73 9.90 -7.43
N GLU A 390 13.46 8.80 -7.33
CA GLU A 390 13.63 8.05 -6.07
C GLU A 390 14.08 8.95 -4.91
N HIS A 391 14.97 9.91 -5.20
CA HIS A 391 15.50 10.89 -4.25
C HIS A 391 14.55 12.05 -3.96
N ALA A 392 13.71 12.42 -4.93
CA ALA A 392 12.71 13.46 -4.76
C ALA A 392 11.55 12.97 -3.91
N LEU A 393 11.12 11.73 -4.16
CA LEU A 393 9.85 11.19 -3.69
C LEU A 393 9.93 9.66 -3.56
N PRO A 394 10.39 9.13 -2.40
CA PRO A 394 10.47 7.68 -2.19
C PRO A 394 9.08 7.04 -2.23
N TRP A 395 9.02 5.80 -2.69
CA TRP A 395 7.77 5.11 -3.00
C TRP A 395 7.88 3.60 -2.76
N VAL A 396 6.73 2.92 -2.68
CA VAL A 396 6.63 1.46 -2.61
C VAL A 396 5.51 1.01 -3.55
N PRO A 397 5.75 0.02 -4.43
CA PRO A 397 4.78 -0.37 -5.44
C PRO A 397 3.51 -0.98 -4.84
N SER A 398 2.43 -0.90 -5.61
CA SER A 398 1.20 -1.69 -5.48
C SER A 398 0.85 -2.24 -6.85
N ASP A 399 0.90 -3.57 -7.04
CA ASP A 399 0.91 -4.17 -8.39
C ASP A 399 -0.48 -4.38 -9.01
N ALA A 400 -1.56 -4.34 -8.22
CA ALA A 400 -2.93 -4.54 -8.69
C ALA A 400 -4.00 -3.89 -7.78
N ILE A 401 -4.42 -2.67 -8.12
CA ILE A 401 -5.48 -1.94 -7.39
C ILE A 401 -6.83 -2.19 -8.06
N GLN A 402 -7.82 -2.67 -7.31
CA GLN A 402 -9.12 -2.99 -7.89
C GLN A 402 -10.10 -1.81 -7.83
N PHE A 403 -10.26 -1.10 -8.94
CA PHE A 403 -11.28 -0.06 -9.14
C PHE A 403 -12.48 -0.50 -10.00
N GLY A 404 -12.38 -1.65 -10.67
CA GLY A 404 -13.47 -2.23 -11.48
C GLY A 404 -13.92 -1.38 -12.67
N ASP A 405 -13.07 -0.49 -13.18
CA ASP A 405 -13.38 0.48 -14.26
C ASP A 405 -12.86 0.06 -15.65
N GLY A 406 -12.26 -1.13 -15.74
CA GLY A 406 -11.74 -1.69 -16.99
C GLY A 406 -10.28 -1.34 -17.32
N LEU A 407 -9.57 -0.66 -16.41
CA LEU A 407 -8.13 -0.40 -16.53
C LEU A 407 -7.33 -1.39 -15.66
N PHE A 408 -6.05 -1.56 -15.99
CA PHE A 408 -5.08 -2.18 -15.08
C PHE A 408 -4.47 -1.10 -14.20
N TRP A 409 -4.83 -1.10 -12.93
CA TRP A 409 -4.34 -0.10 -11.98
C TRP A 409 -3.21 -0.66 -11.15
N ALA A 410 -2.16 0.13 -11.04
CA ALA A 410 -1.06 -0.08 -10.12
C ALA A 410 -0.71 1.26 -9.47
N ALA A 411 0.14 1.23 -8.45
CA ALA A 411 0.77 2.43 -7.94
C ALA A 411 2.27 2.20 -7.81
N ASP A 412 3.02 3.26 -8.05
CA ASP A 412 4.41 3.38 -7.64
C ASP A 412 4.54 4.70 -6.88
N ARG A 413 5.09 5.72 -7.53
CA ARG A 413 5.09 7.09 -7.07
C ARG A 413 3.69 7.73 -7.08
N ASP A 414 2.88 7.35 -8.07
CA ASP A 414 1.49 7.76 -8.22
C ASP A 414 0.65 6.53 -8.57
N GLY A 415 -0.66 6.61 -8.40
CA GLY A 415 -1.56 5.60 -8.93
C GLY A 415 -1.73 5.82 -10.42
N TYR A 416 -1.61 4.78 -11.23
CA TYR A 416 -1.72 4.86 -12.68
C TYR A 416 -2.56 3.71 -13.26
N GLY A 417 -3.39 4.05 -14.24
CA GLY A 417 -4.33 3.15 -14.91
C GLY A 417 -3.94 2.96 -16.37
N ILE A 418 -3.59 1.72 -16.72
CA ILE A 418 -3.20 1.32 -18.08
C ILE A 418 -4.45 0.89 -18.84
N ASP A 419 -4.70 1.50 -20.00
CA ASP A 419 -5.71 1.01 -20.94
C ASP A 419 -5.20 -0.27 -21.62
N PRO A 420 -5.88 -1.42 -21.45
CA PRO A 420 -5.44 -2.68 -22.02
C PRO A 420 -5.45 -2.69 -23.56
N GLY A 421 -6.33 -1.92 -24.21
CA GLY A 421 -6.40 -1.87 -25.67
C GLY A 421 -5.30 -1.03 -26.32
N GLY A 422 -4.96 0.08 -25.67
CA GLY A 422 -3.97 1.05 -26.12
C GLY A 422 -2.57 0.89 -25.54
N ALA A 423 -2.39 0.01 -24.54
CA ALA A 423 -1.14 -0.24 -23.80
C ALA A 423 -0.43 1.04 -23.35
N ARG A 424 -1.20 1.97 -22.78
CA ARG A 424 -0.71 3.26 -22.32
C ARG A 424 -1.41 3.68 -21.04
N VAL A 425 -0.74 4.48 -20.23
CA VAL A 425 -1.37 5.14 -19.08
C VAL A 425 -2.37 6.18 -19.58
N VAL A 426 -3.63 6.04 -19.16
CA VAL A 426 -4.74 6.93 -19.55
C VAL A 426 -5.34 7.68 -18.38
N ALA A 427 -4.98 7.30 -17.16
CA ALA A 427 -5.45 7.94 -15.95
C ALA A 427 -4.38 7.81 -14.86
N SER A 428 -4.30 8.82 -14.00
CA SER A 428 -3.44 8.79 -12.82
C SER A 428 -4.11 9.51 -11.63
N PHE A 429 -3.54 9.34 -10.44
CA PHE A 429 -3.88 10.11 -9.25
C PHE A 429 -2.67 10.22 -8.32
N PRO A 430 -2.51 11.36 -7.62
CA PRO A 430 -1.42 11.52 -6.67
C PRO A 430 -1.57 10.52 -5.51
N THR A 431 -0.48 9.86 -5.10
CA THR A 431 -0.47 9.08 -3.84
C THR A 431 0.94 8.68 -3.47
N ALA A 432 1.35 8.89 -2.22
CA ALA A 432 2.55 8.24 -1.68
C ALA A 432 2.21 7.00 -0.83
N THR A 433 0.92 6.64 -0.79
CA THR A 433 0.43 5.58 0.09
C THR A 433 0.73 4.22 -0.54
N PRO A 434 1.47 3.34 0.17
CA PRO A 434 1.76 2.00 -0.33
C PRO A 434 0.57 1.05 -0.10
N LYS A 435 0.65 -0.15 -0.68
CA LYS A 435 -0.31 -1.25 -0.46
C LYS A 435 -1.78 -0.86 -0.75
N LEU A 436 -1.99 -0.05 -1.78
CA LEU A 436 -3.34 0.22 -2.29
C LEU A 436 -3.89 -1.06 -2.93
N LEU A 437 -5.16 -1.41 -2.62
CA LEU A 437 -5.71 -2.72 -2.99
C LEU A 437 -7.12 -2.66 -3.63
N PHE A 438 -7.97 -1.73 -3.20
CA PHE A 438 -9.37 -1.66 -3.64
C PHE A 438 -9.89 -0.23 -3.54
N GLY A 439 -10.81 0.17 -4.41
CA GLY A 439 -11.27 1.55 -4.41
C GLY A 439 -12.46 1.82 -5.30
N SER A 440 -12.85 3.10 -5.35
CA SER A 440 -13.78 3.63 -6.34
C SER A 440 -13.23 4.93 -6.90
N ARG A 441 -12.96 4.96 -8.21
CA ARG A 441 -12.63 6.21 -8.90
C ARG A 441 -13.80 7.19 -8.88
N ARG A 442 -15.02 6.69 -9.03
CA ARG A 442 -16.22 7.51 -9.02
C ARG A 442 -16.50 8.13 -7.65
N GLY A 443 -16.14 7.41 -6.59
CA GLY A 443 -16.22 7.85 -5.19
C GLY A 443 -14.99 8.61 -4.71
N GLU A 444 -13.96 8.73 -5.55
CA GLU A 444 -12.70 9.42 -5.27
C GLU A 444 -11.92 8.86 -4.06
N TRP A 445 -11.94 7.54 -3.86
CA TRP A 445 -11.16 6.92 -2.79
C TRP A 445 -10.51 5.59 -3.17
N ALA A 446 -9.39 5.27 -2.52
CA ALA A 446 -8.80 3.94 -2.48
C ALA A 446 -8.49 3.51 -1.04
N MET A 447 -8.39 2.21 -0.82
CA MET A 447 -8.06 1.58 0.46
C MET A 447 -6.62 1.09 0.42
N ALA A 448 -5.89 1.35 1.50
CA ALA A 448 -4.57 0.79 1.76
C ALA A 448 -4.54 0.06 3.10
N VAL A 449 -3.59 -0.87 3.24
CA VAL A 449 -3.20 -1.41 4.55
C VAL A 449 -2.15 -0.50 5.17
N ALA A 450 -2.47 0.11 6.31
CA ALA A 450 -1.56 0.96 7.07
C ALA A 450 -1.03 0.22 8.30
N GLU A 451 0.28 0.25 8.52
CA GLU A 451 0.93 -0.24 9.74
C GLU A 451 1.14 0.95 10.68
N THR A 452 0.48 0.93 11.84
CA THR A 452 0.59 1.97 12.87
C THR A 452 1.23 1.38 14.13
N PRO A 453 1.79 2.20 15.05
CA PRO A 453 2.31 1.71 16.33
C PRO A 453 1.27 0.91 17.14
N ASP A 454 -0.01 1.24 16.98
CA ASP A 454 -1.14 0.59 17.66
C ASP A 454 -1.63 -0.69 16.95
N GLY A 455 -1.06 -1.01 15.79
CA GLY A 455 -1.42 -2.17 14.96
C GLY A 455 -1.81 -1.81 13.52
N ARG A 456 -2.22 -2.82 12.75
CA ARG A 456 -2.66 -2.64 11.37
C ARG A 456 -4.05 -2.00 11.28
N ARG A 457 -4.23 -1.06 10.36
CA ARG A 457 -5.50 -0.37 10.04
C ARG A 457 -5.78 -0.43 8.54
N LEU A 458 -7.06 -0.31 8.16
CA LEU A 458 -7.42 0.00 6.78
C LEU A 458 -7.47 1.52 6.64
N ARG A 459 -6.77 2.09 5.68
CA ARG A 459 -6.68 3.54 5.47
C ARG A 459 -7.38 3.92 4.17
N ALA A 460 -8.33 4.84 4.26
CA ALA A 460 -8.95 5.44 3.09
C ALA A 460 -8.08 6.61 2.59
N ILE A 461 -7.75 6.61 1.31
CA ILE A 461 -6.99 7.65 0.61
C ILE A 461 -7.95 8.41 -0.30
N ASP A 462 -7.88 9.73 -0.25
CA ASP A 462 -8.60 10.62 -1.18
C ASP A 462 -7.82 10.68 -2.51
N LEU A 463 -8.43 10.28 -3.62
CA LEU A 463 -7.74 10.19 -4.92
C LEU A 463 -7.46 11.56 -5.55
N ARG A 464 -8.13 12.63 -5.10
CA ARG A 464 -7.91 13.98 -5.63
C ARG A 464 -6.64 14.59 -5.04
N THR A 465 -6.34 14.26 -3.80
CA THR A 465 -5.23 14.85 -3.04
C THR A 465 -4.08 13.88 -2.78
N GLY A 466 -4.33 12.57 -2.82
CA GLY A 466 -3.38 11.52 -2.45
C GLY A 466 -3.13 11.39 -0.96
N LEU A 467 -3.90 12.11 -0.15
CA LEU A 467 -3.75 12.17 1.30
C LEU A 467 -4.69 11.18 1.99
N ALA A 468 -4.30 10.78 3.20
CA ALA A 468 -5.15 9.98 4.05
C ALA A 468 -6.42 10.75 4.41
N ARG A 469 -7.57 10.16 4.12
CA ARG A 469 -8.89 10.71 4.43
C ARG A 469 -9.32 10.34 5.84
N PHE A 470 -9.21 9.07 6.18
CA PHE A 470 -9.45 8.53 7.53
C PHE A 470 -8.86 7.13 7.65
N ASP A 471 -8.55 6.75 8.90
CA ASP A 471 -8.25 5.37 9.25
C ASP A 471 -9.51 4.66 9.74
N LEU A 472 -9.71 3.44 9.28
CA LEU A 472 -10.78 2.57 9.71
C LEU A 472 -10.21 1.56 10.71
N GLU A 473 -10.61 1.73 11.97
CA GLU A 473 -10.38 0.72 13.00
C GLU A 473 -11.42 -0.39 12.84
N THR A 474 -10.92 -1.53 12.38
CA THR A 474 -11.70 -2.76 12.39
C THR A 474 -11.05 -3.73 13.38
N PRO A 475 -11.84 -4.57 14.07
CA PRO A 475 -11.32 -5.77 14.73
C PRO A 475 -10.64 -6.75 13.75
N ALA A 476 -10.66 -6.43 12.45
CA ALA A 476 -10.50 -7.34 11.34
C ALA A 476 -9.19 -7.16 10.57
N VAL A 477 -8.29 -6.22 10.86
CA VAL A 477 -7.19 -5.98 9.90
C VAL A 477 -6.19 -7.16 9.80
N TYR A 478 -6.10 -7.98 10.85
CA TYR A 478 -5.36 -9.26 10.78
C TYR A 478 -6.14 -10.40 10.12
N TYR A 479 -7.45 -10.27 9.94
CA TYR A 479 -8.36 -11.30 9.41
C TYR A 479 -9.52 -10.71 8.59
N THR A 480 -9.25 -9.70 7.74
CA THR A 480 -10.31 -9.08 6.96
C THR A 480 -10.70 -10.14 5.96
N SER A 481 -11.91 -10.68 6.07
CA SER A 481 -12.28 -11.82 5.22
C SER A 481 -12.73 -11.33 3.86
N ALA A 482 -13.47 -10.23 3.80
CA ALA A 482 -13.99 -9.66 2.57
C ALA A 482 -14.29 -8.16 2.68
N ALA A 483 -14.32 -7.50 1.53
CA ALA A 483 -14.84 -6.16 1.38
C ALA A 483 -15.68 -6.06 0.09
N ALA A 484 -16.72 -5.23 0.13
CA ALA A 484 -17.56 -4.93 -1.03
C ALA A 484 -17.87 -3.44 -1.10
N ARG A 485 -17.89 -2.88 -2.31
CA ARG A 485 -18.31 -1.49 -2.55
C ARG A 485 -19.62 -1.43 -3.33
N SER A 486 -20.42 -0.42 -3.06
CA SER A 486 -21.57 -0.09 -3.90
C SER A 486 -21.13 0.49 -5.24
N ALA A 487 -22.07 0.67 -6.16
CA ALA A 487 -21.80 0.98 -7.57
C ALA A 487 -20.88 2.17 -7.82
N HIS A 488 -21.20 3.32 -7.22
CA HIS A 488 -20.39 4.53 -7.34
C HIS A 488 -19.34 4.61 -6.22
N GLY A 489 -19.24 3.58 -5.37
CA GLY A 489 -18.36 3.53 -4.20
C GLY A 489 -18.81 4.42 -3.05
N ARG A 490 -20.10 4.78 -2.97
CA ARG A 490 -20.62 5.52 -1.83
C ARG A 490 -20.49 4.72 -0.54
N LEU A 491 -20.78 3.43 -0.60
CA LEU A 491 -20.76 2.52 0.52
C LEU A 491 -19.61 1.53 0.40
N LEU A 492 -19.00 1.22 1.54
CA LEU A 492 -18.02 0.15 1.70
C LEU A 492 -18.46 -0.74 2.86
N ALA A 493 -18.63 -2.03 2.59
CA ALA A 493 -18.83 -3.05 3.61
C ALA A 493 -17.52 -3.81 3.83
N VAL A 494 -17.13 -4.03 5.08
CA VAL A 494 -15.92 -4.77 5.46
C VAL A 494 -16.27 -5.79 6.54
N SER A 495 -15.77 -7.01 6.42
CA SER A 495 -15.96 -8.07 7.42
C SER A 495 -14.65 -8.58 8.02
N GLY A 496 -14.73 -9.01 9.28
CA GLY A 496 -13.63 -9.66 10.00
C GLY A 496 -13.93 -11.10 10.45
N ALA A 497 -12.91 -11.74 11.03
CA ALA A 497 -13.04 -13.08 11.62
C ALA A 497 -14.02 -13.14 12.80
N ASP A 498 -14.36 -12.02 13.43
CA ASP A 498 -15.14 -11.95 14.66
C ASP A 498 -16.66 -11.90 14.44
N SER A 499 -17.20 -12.39 13.32
CA SER A 499 -18.63 -12.34 12.94
C SER A 499 -19.22 -10.92 12.78
N THR A 500 -18.35 -9.91 12.64
CA THR A 500 -18.78 -8.51 12.47
C THR A 500 -18.69 -8.09 11.00
N VAL A 501 -19.70 -7.36 10.53
CA VAL A 501 -19.68 -6.62 9.26
C VAL A 501 -19.95 -5.15 9.56
N ILE A 502 -19.06 -4.27 9.16
CA ILE A 502 -19.27 -2.84 9.23
C ILE A 502 -19.61 -2.29 7.85
N VAL A 503 -20.51 -1.31 7.81
CA VAL A 503 -20.88 -0.59 6.58
C VAL A 503 -20.57 0.88 6.78
N LEU A 504 -19.80 1.46 5.87
CA LEU A 504 -19.36 2.85 5.90
C LEU A 504 -19.97 3.66 4.75
N ASP A 505 -20.33 4.90 5.04
CA ASP A 505 -20.51 5.94 4.03
C ASP A 505 -19.13 6.57 3.76
N MET A 506 -18.52 6.19 2.64
CA MET A 506 -17.20 6.64 2.25
C MET A 506 -17.18 8.13 1.91
N THR A 507 -18.32 8.70 1.51
CA THR A 507 -18.49 10.13 1.22
C THR A 507 -18.37 11.00 2.47
N GLN A 508 -18.68 10.46 3.64
CA GLN A 508 -18.68 11.20 4.90
C GLN A 508 -17.66 10.65 5.91
N GLY A 509 -17.06 9.48 5.63
CA GLY A 509 -16.17 8.81 6.57
C GLY A 509 -16.89 8.41 7.86
N ARG A 510 -18.16 7.99 7.76
CA ARG A 510 -18.96 7.59 8.92
C ARG A 510 -19.42 6.15 8.79
N LEU A 511 -19.56 5.50 9.93
CA LEU A 511 -20.23 4.20 10.00
C LEU A 511 -21.74 4.42 9.81
N LEU A 512 -22.34 3.57 8.98
CA LEU A 512 -23.79 3.47 8.80
C LEU A 512 -24.37 2.30 9.59
N ALA A 513 -23.61 1.19 9.69
CA ALA A 513 -24.05 0.01 10.40
C ALA A 513 -22.89 -0.78 11.00
N ASN A 514 -23.16 -1.38 12.15
CA ASN A 514 -22.32 -2.37 12.81
C ASN A 514 -23.15 -3.65 12.95
N LEU A 515 -23.04 -4.56 11.98
CA LEU A 515 -23.86 -5.75 11.86
C LEU A 515 -23.16 -6.95 12.50
N ARG A 516 -23.92 -7.76 13.22
CA ARG A 516 -23.43 -8.98 13.87
C ARG A 516 -24.13 -10.19 13.27
N VAL A 517 -23.38 -11.02 12.55
CA VAL A 517 -23.89 -12.33 12.12
C VAL A 517 -23.89 -13.30 13.31
N PRO A 518 -24.69 -14.38 13.29
CA PRO A 518 -24.74 -15.31 14.41
C PRO A 518 -23.36 -15.88 14.74
N LYS A 519 -23.05 -16.08 16.04
CA LYS A 519 -21.69 -16.38 16.53
C LYS A 519 -21.13 -17.71 16.01
N GLU A 520 -22.02 -18.63 15.68
CA GLU A 520 -21.74 -19.92 15.08
C GLU A 520 -21.44 -19.84 13.57
N TYR A 521 -21.40 -18.63 13.00
CA TYR A 521 -21.04 -18.36 11.61
C TYR A 521 -19.88 -17.36 11.46
N SER A 522 -19.17 -17.48 10.35
CA SER A 522 -18.08 -16.60 9.90
C SER A 522 -18.42 -15.99 8.54
N VAL A 523 -18.19 -14.70 8.39
CA VAL A 523 -18.46 -14.00 7.13
C VAL A 523 -17.40 -14.37 6.10
N SER A 524 -17.83 -14.93 4.98
CA SER A 524 -16.93 -15.37 3.91
C SER A 524 -16.94 -14.42 2.72
N ALA A 525 -18.03 -13.69 2.49
CA ALA A 525 -18.06 -12.60 1.52
C ALA A 525 -19.29 -11.70 1.61
N LEU A 526 -19.19 -10.62 0.83
CA LEU A 526 -20.10 -9.51 0.77
C LEU A 526 -20.37 -9.13 -0.69
N ALA A 527 -21.60 -8.70 -1.01
CA ALA A 527 -21.93 -8.13 -2.31
C ALA A 527 -23.09 -7.14 -2.20
N PHE A 528 -22.93 -5.93 -2.74
CA PHE A 528 -24.05 -5.01 -2.91
C PHE A 528 -24.91 -5.41 -4.11
N SER A 529 -26.23 -5.24 -4.00
CA SER A 529 -27.18 -5.45 -5.10
C SER A 529 -26.95 -4.43 -6.23
N TRP A 530 -27.33 -4.79 -7.46
CA TRP A 530 -27.34 -3.85 -8.58
C TRP A 530 -28.31 -2.68 -8.37
N ALA A 531 -29.41 -2.91 -7.66
CA ALA A 531 -30.33 -1.86 -7.26
C ALA A 531 -29.74 -0.94 -6.17
N GLY A 532 -28.61 -1.31 -5.55
CA GLY A 532 -27.93 -0.53 -4.52
C GLY A 532 -28.68 -0.45 -3.20
N ASP A 533 -29.76 -1.23 -3.06
CA ASP A 533 -30.70 -1.22 -1.95
C ASP A 533 -30.45 -2.32 -0.93
N ARG A 534 -29.49 -3.22 -1.18
CA ARG A 534 -29.20 -4.36 -0.33
C ARG A 534 -27.72 -4.71 -0.30
N LEU A 535 -27.25 -5.13 0.87
CA LEU A 535 -26.01 -5.87 1.06
C LEU A 535 -26.33 -7.34 1.31
N TRP A 536 -25.73 -8.21 0.51
CA TRP A 536 -25.74 -9.65 0.71
C TRP A 536 -24.51 -10.08 1.48
N ILE A 537 -24.71 -10.88 2.53
CA ILE A 537 -23.65 -11.42 3.36
C ILE A 537 -23.74 -12.94 3.30
N TYR A 538 -22.68 -13.58 2.79
CA TYR A 538 -22.55 -15.03 2.79
C TYR A 538 -21.80 -15.46 4.05
N ALA A 539 -22.46 -16.19 4.93
CA ALA A 539 -21.92 -16.61 6.21
C ALA A 539 -21.82 -18.13 6.28
N ARG A 540 -20.62 -18.66 6.52
CA ARG A 540 -20.35 -20.11 6.67
C ARG A 540 -20.35 -20.50 8.15
N PRO A 541 -20.84 -21.68 8.52
CA PRO A 541 -20.73 -22.12 9.90
C PRO A 541 -19.28 -22.29 10.34
N VAL A 542 -19.02 -21.98 11.61
CA VAL A 542 -17.73 -22.24 12.26
C VAL A 542 -17.70 -23.73 12.63
N GLY A 543 -16.81 -24.49 11.98
CA GLY A 543 -16.77 -25.95 12.08
C GLY A 543 -17.70 -26.65 11.09
N ASN A 544 -17.91 -27.97 11.25
CA ASN A 544 -18.61 -28.82 10.29
C ASN A 544 -20.08 -29.13 10.64
N ASN A 545 -20.71 -28.32 11.49
CA ASN A 545 -21.97 -28.71 12.15
C ASN A 545 -23.23 -28.07 11.54
N ASP A 546 -23.12 -27.29 10.45
CA ASP A 546 -24.29 -26.66 9.82
C ASP A 546 -24.12 -26.38 8.30
N VAL A 547 -25.15 -25.79 7.67
CA VAL A 547 -25.22 -25.25 6.29
C VAL A 547 -24.95 -23.75 6.30
N ALA A 548 -24.51 -23.13 5.21
CA ALA A 548 -24.28 -21.69 5.18
C ALA A 548 -25.60 -20.91 5.18
N GLN A 549 -25.49 -19.63 5.48
CA GLN A 549 -26.59 -18.68 5.46
C GLN A 549 -26.33 -17.57 4.45
N LEU A 550 -27.40 -17.18 3.76
CA LEU A 550 -27.45 -15.94 3.01
C LEU A 550 -28.26 -14.92 3.80
N ILE A 551 -27.59 -13.85 4.23
CA ILE A 551 -28.19 -12.75 4.98
C ILE A 551 -28.39 -11.57 4.04
N ALA A 552 -29.57 -10.97 4.10
CA ALA A 552 -29.92 -9.74 3.40
C ALA A 552 -29.99 -8.59 4.42
N TRP A 553 -29.19 -7.54 4.21
CA TRP A 553 -29.33 -6.29 4.94
C TRP A 553 -29.80 -5.19 3.99
N ASP A 554 -30.93 -4.57 4.34
CA ASP A 554 -31.53 -3.49 3.57
C ASP A 554 -30.77 -2.17 3.80
N VAL A 555 -30.32 -1.56 2.71
CA VAL A 555 -29.63 -0.27 2.74
C VAL A 555 -30.66 0.82 3.05
N PRO A 556 -30.38 1.74 4.00
CA PRO A 556 -31.27 2.86 4.29
C PRO A 556 -31.58 3.67 3.03
N ALA A 557 -32.84 4.10 2.84
CA ALA A 557 -33.29 4.77 1.61
C ALA A 557 -32.40 5.95 1.18
N GLY A 558 -31.88 6.75 2.13
CA GLY A 558 -30.99 7.87 1.84
C GLY A 558 -29.57 7.49 1.43
N ALA A 559 -29.19 6.22 1.55
CA ALA A 559 -27.87 5.67 1.27
C ALA A 559 -27.82 4.76 0.03
N VAL A 560 -28.97 4.47 -0.59
CA VAL A 560 -29.09 3.62 -1.79
C VAL A 560 -28.19 4.13 -2.91
N ASP A 561 -27.41 3.24 -3.51
CA ASP A 561 -26.39 3.56 -4.51
C ASP A 561 -26.41 2.56 -5.70
N PRO A 562 -27.36 2.75 -6.65
CA PRO A 562 -27.65 1.78 -7.70
C PRO A 562 -26.59 1.77 -8.80
N ALA A 563 -26.41 0.63 -9.46
CA ALA A 563 -25.60 0.49 -10.66
C ALA A 563 -26.12 1.38 -11.80
N ARG A 564 -25.22 2.13 -12.45
CA ARG A 564 -25.54 3.00 -13.59
C ARG A 564 -24.42 3.01 -14.61
N GLY A 565 -24.73 2.66 -15.86
CA GLY A 565 -23.72 2.61 -16.91
C GLY A 565 -22.61 1.64 -16.52
N ARG A 566 -21.38 2.15 -16.35
CA ARG A 566 -20.19 1.36 -15.99
C ARG A 566 -19.87 1.35 -14.49
N ASP A 567 -20.58 2.13 -13.69
CA ASP A 567 -20.43 2.13 -12.24
C ASP A 567 -21.21 0.93 -11.67
N LEU A 568 -20.48 -0.10 -11.25
CA LEU A 568 -21.01 -1.38 -10.80
C LEU A 568 -20.52 -1.73 -9.40
N PRO A 569 -21.35 -2.43 -8.58
CA PRO A 569 -20.88 -2.95 -7.30
C PRO A 569 -19.77 -3.96 -7.54
N ASP A 570 -18.81 -4.00 -6.61
CA ASP A 570 -17.62 -4.83 -6.74
C ASP A 570 -17.18 -5.36 -5.38
N GLN A 571 -16.35 -6.40 -5.37
CA GLN A 571 -15.88 -7.01 -4.14
C GLN A 571 -14.45 -7.51 -4.25
N ILE A 572 -13.81 -7.63 -3.09
CA ILE A 572 -12.51 -8.26 -2.93
C ILE A 572 -12.56 -9.21 -1.74
N ARG A 573 -11.88 -10.35 -1.87
CA ARG A 573 -11.62 -11.24 -0.74
C ARG A 573 -10.24 -10.94 -0.20
N CYS A 574 -10.13 -10.74 1.11
CA CYS A 574 -8.88 -10.33 1.74
C CYS A 574 -8.15 -11.52 2.41
N ASP A 575 -8.83 -12.28 3.27
CA ASP A 575 -8.41 -13.53 3.97
C ASP A 575 -6.88 -13.81 4.02
N TYR A 576 -6.43 -15.02 3.69
CA TYR A 576 -4.99 -15.36 3.58
C TYR A 576 -4.34 -14.82 2.30
N SER A 577 -5.14 -14.26 1.39
CA SER A 577 -4.67 -13.80 0.09
C SER A 577 -3.64 -12.68 0.23
N MET A 578 -2.63 -12.67 -0.65
CA MET A 578 -1.61 -11.60 -0.67
C MET A 578 -2.22 -10.22 -0.99
N ALA A 579 -3.44 -10.15 -1.53
CA ALA A 579 -4.06 -8.90 -1.98
C ALA A 579 -4.35 -7.90 -0.85
N CYS A 580 -4.46 -8.37 0.40
CA CYS A 580 -4.66 -7.52 1.57
C CYS A 580 -3.57 -7.71 2.65
N ARG A 581 -2.42 -8.31 2.30
CA ARG A 581 -1.30 -8.57 3.22
C ARG A 581 -0.24 -7.49 3.22
#